data_AF-A0A925WIP5-F1
#
_entry.id   AF-A0A925WIP5-F1
#
_cell.length_a   1.000
_cell.length_b   1.000
_cell.length_c   1.000
_cell.angle_alpha   90.00
_cell.angle_beta   90.00
_cell.angle_gamma   90.00
#
_symmetry.space_group_name_H-M   'P 1'
#
loop_
_entity.id
_entity.type
_entity.pdbx_description
1 polymer ?
#
loop_
_entity_poly.entity_id
_entity_poly.type
_entity_poly.pdbx_seq_one_letter_code
_entity_poly.pdbx_strand_id
1 'polypeptide(L)'
;ARVSSGLPPKSLLPVLTLGSGINTGIVTVGLMGSEAHISNYTVFGREVNLASRLESLSGRGRILISGTTYDRLLREDQEVAATCVSLPAANVKGIRSAVRVYEVPWRSHDTPVAGTDSPSPKASIDTSLLAAKNENAS
;
A
#
# COMPACT_ATOMS: atom_id res chain seq x y z
N ALA A 1 -0.87 33.63 -21.67
CA ALA A 1 -0.46 33.04 -20.36
C ALA A 1 -0.63 34.11 -19.29
N ARG A 2 -1.03 33.82 -18.04
CA ARG A 2 -1.29 34.88 -17.02
C ARG A 2 -0.15 35.89 -16.84
N VAL A 3 1.08 35.42 -17.05
CA VAL A 3 2.31 36.22 -17.06
C VAL A 3 2.34 37.24 -18.22
N SER A 4 1.80 36.89 -19.39
CA SER A 4 1.61 37.83 -20.53
C SER A 4 0.45 38.81 -20.31
N SER A 5 -0.29 38.68 -19.21
CA SER A 5 -1.44 39.52 -18.83
C SER A 5 -1.21 40.28 -17.52
N GLY A 6 0.04 40.31 -16.99
CA GLY A 6 0.40 41.04 -15.78
C GLY A 6 -0.16 40.49 -14.47
N LEU A 7 -0.75 39.28 -14.48
CA LEU A 7 -1.32 38.66 -13.29
C LEU A 7 -0.25 37.86 -12.54
N PRO A 8 -0.24 37.89 -11.19
CA PRO A 8 0.71 37.10 -10.40
C PRO A 8 0.54 35.61 -10.68
N PRO A 9 1.64 34.83 -10.64
CA PRO A 9 1.58 33.38 -10.76
C PRO A 9 0.71 32.80 -9.65
N LYS A 10 -0.10 31.80 -10.00
CA LYS A 10 -0.97 31.13 -9.03
C LYS A 10 -0.08 30.38 -8.02
N SER A 11 -0.41 30.47 -6.74
CA SER A 11 0.25 29.67 -5.72
C SER A 11 0.09 28.19 -6.04
N LEU A 12 1.14 27.41 -5.77
CA LEU A 12 1.07 25.97 -5.93
C LEU A 12 0.01 25.40 -4.98
N LEU A 13 -0.90 24.59 -5.54
CA LEU A 13 -1.90 23.89 -4.74
C LEU A 13 -1.24 22.71 -4.01
N PRO A 14 -1.79 22.28 -2.87
CA PRO A 14 -1.31 21.09 -2.17
C PRO A 14 -1.30 19.87 -3.11
N VAL A 15 -0.25 19.06 -3.02
CA VAL A 15 -0.12 17.84 -3.82
C VAL A 15 -1.18 16.84 -3.38
N LEU A 16 -2.01 16.39 -4.32
CA LEU A 16 -2.95 15.30 -4.09
C LEU A 16 -2.18 14.00 -3.93
N THR A 17 -2.35 13.35 -2.78
CA THR A 17 -1.75 12.05 -2.46
C THR A 17 -2.86 11.04 -2.20
N LEU A 18 -2.66 9.83 -2.71
CA LEU A 18 -3.62 8.73 -2.62
C LEU A 18 -2.99 7.55 -1.91
N GLY A 19 -3.78 6.90 -1.06
CA GLY A 19 -3.51 5.58 -0.54
C GLY A 19 -4.16 4.52 -1.43
N SER A 20 -3.61 3.31 -1.46
CA SER A 20 -4.22 2.19 -2.17
C SER A 20 -4.11 0.91 -1.36
N GLY A 21 -5.22 0.16 -1.31
CA GLY A 21 -5.33 -1.13 -0.64
C GLY A 21 -5.84 -2.18 -1.62
N ILE A 22 -5.10 -3.28 -1.75
CA ILE A 22 -5.41 -4.34 -2.71
C ILE A 22 -5.48 -5.67 -1.96
N ASN A 23 -6.54 -6.42 -2.23
CA ASN A 23 -6.75 -7.74 -1.67
C ASN A 23 -7.22 -8.72 -2.76
N THR A 24 -6.86 -9.99 -2.61
CA THR A 24 -7.26 -11.06 -3.52
C THR A 24 -8.03 -12.11 -2.73
N GLY A 25 -9.25 -12.39 -3.18
CA GLY A 25 -10.07 -13.44 -2.58
C GLY A 25 -11.41 -13.60 -3.31
N ILE A 26 -12.22 -14.52 -2.81
CA ILE A 26 -13.55 -14.79 -3.36
C ILE A 26 -14.54 -13.73 -2.87
N VAL A 27 -15.25 -13.12 -3.82
CA VAL A 27 -16.25 -12.08 -3.58
C VAL A 27 -17.61 -12.50 -4.15
N THR A 28 -18.68 -11.89 -3.64
CA THR A 28 -20.02 -12.02 -4.22
C THR A 28 -20.32 -10.76 -5.02
N VAL A 29 -20.93 -10.94 -6.19
CA VAL A 29 -21.34 -9.84 -7.07
C VAL A 29 -22.86 -9.90 -7.25
N GLY A 30 -23.51 -8.74 -7.22
CA GLY A 30 -24.96 -8.69 -7.40
C GLY A 30 -25.51 -7.28 -7.41
N LEU A 31 -26.82 -7.19 -7.59
CA LEU A 31 -27.57 -5.94 -7.47
C LEU A 31 -27.79 -5.61 -5.99
N MET A 32 -27.43 -4.40 -5.59
CA MET A 32 -27.63 -3.87 -4.25
C MET A 32 -28.50 -2.61 -4.33
N GLY A 33 -29.69 -2.67 -3.72
CA GLY A 33 -30.71 -1.63 -3.73
C GLY A 33 -32.08 -2.21 -3.36
N SER A 34 -33.09 -1.37 -3.20
CA SER A 34 -34.50 -1.81 -3.09
C SER A 34 -35.22 -1.53 -4.42
N GLU A 35 -36.40 -2.11 -4.67
CA GLU A 35 -37.16 -1.79 -5.89
C GLU A 35 -37.49 -0.30 -6.03
N ALA A 36 -37.55 0.43 -4.92
CA ALA A 36 -37.80 1.87 -4.88
C ALA A 36 -36.55 2.75 -5.14
N HIS A 37 -35.34 2.17 -5.15
CA HIS A 37 -34.07 2.88 -5.34
C HIS A 37 -33.25 2.23 -6.46
N ILE A 38 -32.45 3.04 -7.17
CA ILE A 38 -31.58 2.55 -8.26
C ILE A 38 -30.69 1.42 -7.72
N SER A 39 -30.87 0.22 -8.29
CA SER A 39 -30.08 -0.95 -7.94
C SER A 39 -28.69 -0.84 -8.56
N ASN A 40 -27.65 -0.81 -7.72
CA ASN A 40 -26.27 -0.77 -8.18
C ASN A 40 -25.72 -2.19 -8.33
N TYR A 41 -25.16 -2.51 -9.49
CA TYR A 41 -24.37 -3.74 -9.65
C TYR A 41 -23.01 -3.54 -8.97
N THR A 42 -22.77 -4.26 -7.88
CA THR A 42 -21.59 -4.06 -7.04
C THR A 42 -21.05 -5.37 -6.47
N VAL A 43 -19.81 -5.31 -5.98
CA VAL A 43 -19.14 -6.42 -5.30
C VAL A 43 -19.25 -6.23 -3.79
N PHE A 44 -19.48 -7.31 -3.05
CA PHE A 44 -19.58 -7.28 -1.61
C PHE A 44 -18.99 -8.54 -0.97
N GLY A 45 -18.69 -8.43 0.33
CA GLY A 45 -18.14 -9.52 1.13
C GLY A 45 -16.93 -9.11 1.96
N ARG A 46 -16.45 -10.06 2.76
CA ARG A 46 -15.29 -9.88 3.64
C ARG A 46 -14.03 -9.42 2.92
N GLU A 47 -13.78 -9.93 1.72
CA GLU A 47 -12.58 -9.61 0.94
C GLU A 47 -12.58 -8.16 0.43
N VAL A 48 -13.75 -7.62 0.09
CA VAL A 48 -13.92 -6.20 -0.30
C VAL A 48 -13.66 -5.30 0.92
N ASN A 49 -14.18 -5.69 2.09
CA ASN A 49 -13.94 -4.98 3.34
C ASN A 49 -12.46 -4.99 3.73
N LEU A 50 -11.72 -6.07 3.49
CA LEU A 50 -10.29 -6.12 3.74
C LEU A 50 -9.53 -5.14 2.83
N ALA A 51 -9.84 -5.09 1.52
CA ALA A 51 -9.24 -4.13 0.59
C ALA A 51 -9.44 -2.68 1.05
N SER A 52 -10.68 -2.30 1.42
CA SER A 52 -10.99 -0.96 1.92
C SER A 52 -10.21 -0.63 3.19
N ARG A 53 -10.01 -1.59 4.08
CA ARG A 53 -9.24 -1.34 5.31
C ARG A 53 -7.75 -1.21 5.05
N LEU A 54 -7.19 -1.96 4.09
CA LEU A 54 -5.82 -1.75 3.64
C LEU A 54 -5.64 -0.36 3.03
N GLU A 55 -6.62 0.13 2.28
CA GLU A 55 -6.60 1.49 1.71
C GLU A 55 -6.61 2.53 2.83
N SER A 56 -7.49 2.39 3.82
CA SER A 56 -7.49 3.28 4.99
C SER A 56 -6.17 3.27 5.78
N LEU A 57 -5.46 2.12 5.82
CA LEU A 57 -4.14 1.99 6.47
C LEU A 57 -2.98 2.55 5.62
N SER A 58 -3.16 2.61 4.30
CA SER A 58 -2.11 3.05 3.38
C SER A 58 -1.79 4.55 3.49
N GLY A 59 -2.73 5.34 4.02
CA GLY A 59 -2.51 6.76 4.25
C GLY A 59 -2.23 7.51 2.95
N ARG A 60 -1.09 8.19 2.86
CA ARG A 60 -0.73 9.05 1.72
C ARG A 60 0.43 8.46 0.94
N GLY A 61 0.16 8.04 -0.29
CA GLY A 61 1.18 7.67 -1.28
C GLY A 61 1.75 6.26 -1.11
N ARG A 62 1.05 5.34 -0.45
CA ARG A 62 1.50 3.95 -0.28
C ARG A 62 0.52 2.99 -0.94
N ILE A 63 1.04 1.86 -1.39
CA ILE A 63 0.26 0.76 -1.94
C ILE A 63 0.42 -0.42 -1.00
N LEU A 64 -0.65 -0.79 -0.31
CA LEU A 64 -0.67 -1.92 0.60
C LEU A 64 -1.41 -3.10 -0.03
N ILE A 65 -0.78 -4.27 0.01
CA ILE A 65 -1.35 -5.52 -0.48
C ILE A 65 -1.54 -6.49 0.69
N SER A 66 -2.59 -7.31 0.60
CA SER A 66 -2.81 -8.44 1.49
C SER A 66 -1.78 -9.56 1.26
N GLY A 67 -1.62 -10.46 2.23
CA GLY A 67 -0.83 -11.67 2.06
C GLY A 67 -1.33 -12.60 0.95
N THR A 68 -2.65 -12.67 0.70
CA THR A 68 -3.17 -13.50 -0.40
C THR A 68 -2.81 -12.92 -1.77
N THR A 69 -2.80 -11.60 -1.89
CA THR A 69 -2.29 -10.91 -3.09
C THR A 69 -0.79 -11.14 -3.27
N TYR A 70 0.00 -11.04 -2.20
CA TYR A 70 1.43 -11.33 -2.24
C TYR A 70 1.72 -12.78 -2.66
N ASP A 71 1.02 -13.76 -2.08
CA ASP A 71 1.18 -15.17 -2.44
C ASP A 71 0.79 -15.44 -3.90
N ARG A 72 -0.12 -14.64 -4.47
CA ARG A 72 -0.46 -14.69 -5.90
C ARG A 72 0.65 -14.10 -6.76
N LEU A 73 1.20 -12.95 -6.37
CA LEU A 73 2.34 -12.34 -7.05
C LEU A 73 3.55 -13.29 -7.05
N LEU A 74 3.86 -13.97 -5.95
CA LEU A 74 4.94 -14.96 -5.92
C LEU A 74 4.81 -16.06 -6.99
N ARG A 75 3.59 -16.37 -7.44
CA ARG A 75 3.33 -17.37 -8.48
C ARG A 75 3.29 -16.79 -9.89
N GLU A 76 2.79 -15.56 -10.05
CA GLU A 76 2.48 -14.97 -11.35
C GLU A 76 3.52 -13.92 -11.79
N ASP A 77 4.17 -13.23 -10.85
CA ASP A 77 5.16 -12.18 -11.09
C ASP A 77 6.15 -12.07 -9.92
N GLN A 78 7.19 -12.89 -9.98
CA GLN A 78 8.20 -13.00 -8.91
C GLN A 78 9.07 -11.74 -8.81
N GLU A 79 9.28 -11.01 -9.90
CA GLU A 79 10.06 -9.76 -9.92
C GLU A 79 9.37 -8.69 -9.07
N VAL A 80 8.07 -8.47 -9.28
CA VAL A 80 7.28 -7.55 -8.45
C VAL A 80 7.23 -8.04 -7.01
N ALA A 81 7.02 -9.34 -6.79
CA ALA A 81 6.97 -9.91 -5.44
C ALA A 81 8.29 -9.70 -4.66
N ALA A 82 9.44 -9.76 -5.33
CA ALA A 82 10.75 -9.54 -4.72
C ALA A 82 10.94 -8.09 -4.22
N THR A 83 10.24 -7.12 -4.81
CA THR A 83 10.30 -5.71 -4.36
C THR A 83 9.42 -5.41 -3.15
N CYS A 84 8.48 -6.30 -2.80
CA CYS A 84 7.50 -6.03 -1.75
C CYS A 84 8.14 -6.09 -0.35
N VAL A 85 7.77 -5.15 0.51
CA VAL A 85 8.28 -5.07 1.89
C VAL A 85 7.21 -5.53 2.87
N SER A 86 7.53 -6.51 3.72
CA SER A 86 6.59 -6.96 4.77
C SER A 86 6.46 -5.91 5.87
N LEU A 87 5.21 -5.61 6.26
CA LEU A 87 4.90 -4.68 7.34
C LEU A 87 4.54 -5.43 8.63
N PRO A 88 4.72 -4.81 9.81
CA PRO A 88 4.23 -5.35 11.06
C PRO A 88 2.74 -5.68 10.96
N ALA A 89 2.35 -6.82 11.51
CA ALA A 89 0.98 -7.28 11.47
C ALA A 89 0.03 -6.21 12.05
N ALA A 90 -0.82 -5.66 11.19
CA ALA A 90 -1.81 -4.68 11.59
C ALA A 90 -3.06 -5.41 12.13
N ASN A 91 -3.49 -5.06 13.35
CA ASN A 91 -4.78 -5.50 13.87
C ASN A 91 -5.89 -4.72 13.16
N VAL A 92 -6.48 -5.35 12.16
CA VAL A 92 -7.57 -4.79 11.38
C VAL A 92 -8.89 -5.03 12.12
N LYS A 93 -9.52 -3.95 12.63
CA LYS A 93 -10.75 -3.99 13.47
C LYS A 93 -11.83 -4.92 12.91
N GLY A 94 -12.11 -6.05 13.54
CA GLY A 94 -13.16 -7.00 13.10
C GLY A 94 -12.68 -8.16 12.22
N ILE A 95 -11.37 -8.32 12.04
CA ILE A 95 -10.77 -9.56 11.52
C ILE A 95 -10.15 -10.29 12.72
N ARG A 96 -10.52 -11.56 12.92
CA ARG A 96 -10.11 -12.35 14.10
C ARG A 96 -8.64 -12.78 14.06
N SER A 97 -8.00 -12.80 12.90
CA SER A 97 -6.58 -13.12 12.75
C SER A 97 -5.81 -11.92 12.21
N ALA A 98 -4.57 -11.77 12.67
CA ALA A 98 -3.61 -10.85 12.08
C ALA A 98 -3.51 -11.11 10.56
N VAL A 99 -3.68 -10.06 9.76
CA VAL A 99 -3.53 -10.15 8.30
C VAL A 99 -2.10 -9.77 7.96
N ARG A 100 -1.41 -10.60 7.17
CA ARG A 100 -0.11 -10.23 6.59
C ARG A 100 -0.33 -9.07 5.63
N VAL A 101 0.43 -8.00 5.79
CA VAL A 101 0.38 -6.82 4.94
C VAL A 101 1.77 -6.60 4.35
N TYR A 102 1.81 -6.27 3.07
CA TYR A 102 3.03 -5.91 2.37
C TYR A 102 2.85 -4.56 1.68
N GLU A 103 3.93 -3.81 1.57
CA GLU A 103 3.99 -2.57 0.81
C GLU A 103 4.64 -2.81 -0.54
N VAL A 104 4.01 -2.31 -1.60
CA VAL A 104 4.55 -2.35 -2.96
C VAL A 104 5.21 -0.99 -3.26
N PRO A 105 6.54 -0.94 -3.46
CA PRO A 105 7.20 0.30 -3.84
C PRO A 105 6.82 0.68 -5.27
N TRP A 106 6.38 1.92 -5.47
CA TRP A 106 6.01 2.45 -6.79
C TRP A 106 6.85 3.67 -7.20
N ARG A 107 7.68 4.17 -6.29
CA ARG A 107 8.68 5.22 -6.53
C ARG A 107 10.01 4.79 -5.97
N SER A 108 11.09 5.15 -6.67
CA SER A 108 12.43 5.15 -6.12
C SER A 108 12.48 6.12 -4.92
N HIS A 109 13.17 5.74 -3.84
CA HIS A 109 13.21 6.49 -2.57
C HIS A 109 13.77 7.93 -2.66
N ASP A 110 14.24 8.38 -3.84
CA ASP A 110 14.94 9.65 -4.04
C ASP A 110 14.03 10.87 -4.27
N THR A 111 12.70 10.74 -4.21
CA THR A 111 11.80 11.90 -4.34
C THR A 111 11.12 12.22 -3.01
N PRO A 112 11.58 13.25 -2.27
CA PRO A 112 10.89 13.70 -1.07
C PRO A 112 9.48 14.17 -1.42
N VAL A 113 8.47 13.58 -0.81
CA VAL A 113 7.11 14.11 -0.87
C VAL A 113 7.07 15.31 0.09
N ALA A 114 6.89 16.51 -0.47
CA ALA A 114 6.71 17.71 0.33
C ALA A 114 5.51 17.52 1.28
N GLY A 115 5.77 17.36 2.58
CA GLY A 115 4.74 17.27 3.64
C GLY A 115 4.56 15.93 4.34
N THR A 116 5.49 14.98 4.26
CA THR A 116 5.39 13.71 5.02
C THR A 116 6.14 13.77 6.36
N ASP A 117 5.45 14.21 7.42
CA ASP A 117 5.82 13.86 8.80
C ASP A 117 5.28 12.46 9.12
N SER A 118 6.03 11.43 8.75
CA SER A 118 5.91 10.09 9.35
C SER A 118 7.25 9.39 9.21
N PRO A 119 7.77 8.79 10.29
CA PRO A 119 9.13 8.27 10.31
C PRO A 119 9.21 7.10 9.34
N SER A 120 10.08 7.24 8.34
CA SER A 120 10.65 6.09 7.65
C SER A 120 11.25 5.16 8.71
N PRO A 121 10.94 3.85 8.72
CA PRO A 121 11.69 2.92 9.52
C PRO A 121 13.10 2.86 8.90
N LYS A 122 14.03 3.66 9.44
CA LYS A 122 15.45 3.49 9.15
C LYS A 122 15.84 2.12 9.69
N ALA A 123 15.82 1.10 8.85
CA ALA A 123 16.59 -0.10 9.09
C ALA A 123 18.06 0.26 8.87
N SER A 124 18.70 0.74 9.93
CA SER A 124 20.16 0.84 10.01
C SER A 124 20.68 -0.60 9.97
N ILE A 125 21.19 -1.03 8.81
CA ILE A 125 21.94 -2.28 8.72
C ILE A 125 23.29 -1.98 9.38
N ASP A 126 23.48 -2.49 10.59
CA ASP A 126 24.76 -2.47 11.29
C ASP A 126 25.64 -3.58 10.70
N THR A 127 26.55 -3.20 9.80
CA THR A 127 27.42 -4.13 9.06
C THR A 127 28.54 -4.72 9.92
N SER A 128 28.56 -4.47 11.23
CA SER A 128 29.60 -4.97 12.13
C SER A 128 29.52 -6.46 12.45
N LEU A 129 28.40 -7.15 12.16
CA LEU A 129 28.24 -8.58 12.46
C LEU A 129 28.65 -9.56 11.34
N LEU A 130 28.99 -9.11 10.13
CA LEU A 130 29.33 -10.01 9.02
C LEU A 130 30.82 -10.40 8.95
N ALA A 131 31.69 -9.78 9.76
CA ALA A 131 33.14 -10.00 9.69
C ALA A 131 33.67 -11.15 10.58
N ALA A 132 32.86 -11.73 11.48
CA ALA A 132 33.36 -12.62 12.54
C ALA A 132 33.18 -14.13 12.29
N LYS A 133 32.84 -14.58 11.08
CA LYS A 133 32.49 -15.99 10.82
C LYS A 133 33.38 -16.75 9.83
N ASN A 134 34.59 -16.27 9.55
CA ASN A 134 35.47 -16.95 8.59
C ASN A 134 36.88 -17.20 9.13
N GLU A 135 36.98 -17.77 10.33
CA GLU A 135 38.22 -18.36 10.86
C GLU A 135 37.87 -19.61 11.69
N ASN A 136 37.53 -20.72 11.02
CA ASN A 136 37.84 -22.08 11.48
C ASN A 136 37.26 -23.12 10.51
N ALA A 137 38.05 -23.43 9.48
CA ALA A 137 38.00 -24.72 8.81
C ALA A 137 39.44 -25.10 8.45
N SER A 138 40.04 -25.95 9.28
CA SER A 138 41.19 -26.79 8.96
C SER A 138 40.99 -28.12 9.67
#